data_AF-A0A7J9XSH4-F1
#
_entry.id   AF-A0A7J9XSH4-F1
#
_cell.length_a   1.000
_cell.length_b   1.000
_cell.length_c   1.000
_cell.angle_alpha   90.00
_cell.angle_beta   90.00
_cell.angle_gamma   90.00
#
_symmetry.space_group_name_H-M   'P 1'
#
loop_
_entity.id
_entity.type
_entity.pdbx_description
1 polymer ?
#
loop_
_entity_poly.entity_id
_entity_poly.type
_entity_poly.pdbx_seq_one_letter_code
_entity_poly.pdbx_strand_id
1 'polypeptide(L)'
;MTQPEPLDLDARDACPLAEHCENCRATGDLDVATATTAVGVYCLTLCADCAERGAVPDPDGWPGAASRVCTHCGHLGIDLDQMADALDAERPR
;
A
#
# COMPACT_ATOMS: atom_id res chain seq x y z
N MET A 1 -6.59 28.83 -10.97
CA MET A 1 -5.43 27.96 -10.70
C MET A 1 -6.01 26.75 -10.03
N THR A 2 -6.19 25.64 -10.75
CA THR A 2 -6.76 24.41 -10.18
C THR A 2 -5.76 23.89 -9.15
N GLN A 3 -6.14 23.77 -7.88
CA GLN A 3 -5.31 23.06 -6.90
C GLN A 3 -5.08 21.65 -7.43
N PRO A 4 -3.87 21.09 -7.33
CA PRO A 4 -3.68 19.67 -7.58
C PRO A 4 -4.64 18.90 -6.66
N GLU A 5 -5.34 17.92 -7.24
CA GLU A 5 -6.19 17.02 -6.46
C GLU A 5 -5.32 16.34 -5.38
N PRO A 6 -5.86 16.12 -4.17
CA PRO A 6 -5.12 15.43 -3.12
C PRO A 6 -4.63 14.08 -3.65
N LEU A 7 -3.37 13.76 -3.38
CA LEU A 7 -2.77 12.49 -3.79
C LEU A 7 -3.46 11.35 -3.03
N ASP A 8 -4.09 10.44 -3.77
CA ASP A 8 -4.67 9.22 -3.21
C ASP A 8 -3.57 8.19 -2.97
N LEU A 9 -3.18 8.01 -1.70
CA LEU A 9 -2.15 7.05 -1.29
C LEU A 9 -2.61 5.59 -1.34
N ASP A 10 -3.92 5.36 -1.41
CA ASP A 10 -4.51 4.03 -1.53
C ASP A 10 -4.81 3.64 -2.99
N ALA A 11 -4.46 4.51 -3.95
CA ALA A 11 -4.59 4.22 -5.37
C ALA A 11 -3.79 2.96 -5.75
N ARG A 12 -4.46 2.02 -6.41
CA ARG A 12 -3.94 0.66 -6.67
C ARG A 12 -3.98 0.26 -8.14
N ASP A 13 -4.50 1.11 -9.01
CA ASP A 13 -4.69 0.81 -10.44
C ASP A 13 -3.38 0.51 -11.18
N ALA A 14 -2.27 1.07 -10.69
CA ALA A 14 -0.92 0.85 -11.22
C ALA A 14 -0.15 -0.28 -10.51
N CYS A 15 -0.69 -0.82 -9.42
CA CYS A 15 -0.02 -1.84 -8.63
C CYS A 15 -0.20 -3.22 -9.28
N PRO A 16 0.87 -4.02 -9.41
CA PRO A 16 0.76 -5.35 -10.00
C PRO A 16 0.02 -6.30 -9.06
N LEU A 17 -0.90 -7.09 -9.62
CA LEU A 17 -1.53 -8.21 -8.93
C LEU A 17 -0.58 -9.42 -8.95
N ALA A 18 -0.25 -9.95 -7.77
CA ALA A 18 0.55 -11.16 -7.66
C ALA A 18 -0.27 -12.42 -8.01
N GLU A 19 0.44 -13.49 -8.38
CA GLU A 19 -0.13 -14.81 -8.67
C GLU A 19 -0.70 -15.53 -7.43
N HIS A 20 -0.32 -15.09 -6.23
CA HIS A 20 -0.69 -15.72 -4.96
C HIS A 20 -0.97 -14.66 -3.89
N CYS A 21 -1.92 -14.94 -3.01
CA CYS A 21 -2.14 -14.19 -1.77
C CYS A 21 -0.87 -14.18 -0.92
N GLU A 22 -0.41 -12.99 -0.51
CA GLU A 22 0.82 -12.83 0.25
C GLU A 22 0.71 -13.38 1.68
N ASN A 23 -0.51 -13.53 2.21
CA ASN A 23 -0.75 -14.10 3.54
C ASN A 23 -0.88 -15.64 3.52
N CYS A 24 -1.80 -16.19 2.73
CA CYS A 24 -2.14 -17.62 2.77
C CYS A 24 -1.71 -18.44 1.55
N ARG A 25 -1.11 -17.79 0.53
CA ARG A 25 -0.71 -18.41 -0.75
C ARG A 25 -1.85 -18.96 -1.62
N ALA A 26 -3.11 -18.63 -1.34
CA ALA A 26 -4.21 -18.95 -2.25
C ALA A 26 -4.04 -18.27 -3.62
N THR A 27 -4.55 -18.88 -4.69
CA THR A 27 -4.48 -18.36 -6.07
C THR A 27 -5.81 -17.83 -6.61
N GLY A 28 -6.90 -18.00 -5.85
CA GLY A 28 -8.24 -17.57 -6.24
C GLY A 28 -8.67 -16.30 -5.52
N ASP A 29 -9.52 -15.53 -6.21
CA ASP A 29 -10.16 -14.32 -5.67
C ASP A 29 -9.16 -13.31 -5.09
N LEU A 30 -8.16 -12.98 -5.90
CA LEU A 30 -7.06 -12.09 -5.54
C LEU A 30 -7.34 -10.66 -5.98
N ASP A 31 -7.04 -9.71 -5.10
CA ASP A 31 -7.07 -8.28 -5.40
C ASP A 31 -5.87 -7.58 -4.73
N VAL A 32 -5.52 -6.40 -5.25
CA VAL A 32 -4.52 -5.54 -4.63
C VAL A 32 -5.18 -4.77 -3.50
N ALA A 33 -4.70 -4.93 -2.28
CA ALA A 33 -5.06 -4.13 -1.13
C ALA A 33 -3.94 -3.15 -0.77
N THR A 34 -4.23 -2.22 0.12
CA THR A 34 -3.24 -1.36 0.76
C THR A 34 -3.21 -1.63 2.26
N ALA A 35 -2.04 -1.38 2.88
CA ALA A 35 -1.87 -1.46 4.31
C ALA A 35 -0.99 -0.31 4.80
N THR A 36 -1.34 0.22 5.98
CA THR A 36 -0.61 1.31 6.63
C THR A 36 0.41 0.76 7.61
N THR A 37 1.61 1.33 7.60
CA THR A 37 2.67 1.09 8.58
C THR A 37 3.11 2.42 9.21
N ALA A 38 3.99 2.38 10.20
CA ALA A 38 4.63 3.58 10.73
C ALA A 38 5.52 4.30 9.70
N VAL A 39 5.91 3.63 8.61
CA VAL A 39 6.75 4.19 7.53
C VAL A 39 5.90 4.84 6.44
N GLY A 40 4.70 4.33 6.19
CA GLY A 40 3.82 4.78 5.12
C GLY A 40 2.84 3.68 4.68
N VAL A 41 2.21 3.91 3.53
CA VAL A 41 1.26 2.97 2.90
C VAL A 41 1.99 2.10 1.88
N TYR A 42 1.63 0.82 1.81
CA TYR A 42 2.14 -0.07 0.77
C TYR A 42 1.02 -0.95 0.18
N CYS A 43 1.19 -1.35 -1.07
CA CYS A 43 0.31 -2.29 -1.75
C CYS A 43 0.71 -3.76 -1.49
N LEU A 44 -0.27 -4.64 -1.43
CA LEU A 44 -0.07 -6.09 -1.31
C LEU A 44 -1.21 -6.86 -1.99
N THR A 45 -0.96 -8.09 -2.42
CA THR A 45 -2.01 -8.96 -2.98
C THR A 45 -2.60 -9.86 -1.90
N LEU A 46 -3.92 -9.79 -1.70
CA LEU A 46 -4.65 -10.64 -0.76
C LEU A 46 -5.82 -11.34 -1.47
N CYS A 47 -6.20 -12.52 -0.98
CA CYS A 47 -7.49 -13.10 -1.33
C CYS A 47 -8.62 -12.43 -0.53
N ALA A 48 -9.86 -12.52 -1.02
CA ALA A 48 -11.05 -11.97 -0.36
C ALA A 48 -11.12 -12.31 1.15
N ASP A 49 -10.97 -13.59 1.53
CA ASP A 49 -11.00 -14.02 2.94
C ASP A 49 -9.92 -13.33 3.81
N CYS A 50 -8.69 -13.21 3.28
CA CYS A 50 -7.62 -12.56 4.02
C CYS A 50 -7.82 -11.04 4.13
N ALA A 51 -8.37 -10.41 3.09
CA ALA A 51 -8.73 -9.00 3.11
C ALA A 51 -9.85 -8.72 4.12
N GLU A 52 -10.92 -9.52 4.12
CA GLU A 52 -12.05 -9.41 5.07
C GLU A 52 -11.62 -9.58 6.52
N ARG A 53 -10.63 -10.44 6.77
CA ARG A 53 -10.09 -10.70 8.11
C ARG A 53 -9.02 -9.70 8.55
N GLY A 54 -8.61 -8.78 7.68
CA GLY A 54 -7.48 -7.87 7.93
C GLY A 54 -6.16 -8.62 8.16
N ALA A 55 -5.98 -9.78 7.52
CA ALA A 55 -4.83 -10.65 7.69
C ALA A 55 -3.64 -10.16 6.83
N VAL A 56 -3.08 -9.02 7.22
CA VAL A 56 -1.92 -8.39 6.58
C VAL A 56 -0.63 -9.02 7.12
N PRO A 57 0.26 -9.56 6.26
CA PRO A 57 1.53 -10.12 6.70
C PRO A 57 2.47 -9.04 7.23
N ASP A 58 3.15 -9.32 8.35
CA ASP A 58 4.17 -8.42 8.88
C ASP A 58 5.31 -8.26 7.85
N PRO A 59 5.81 -7.04 7.62
CA PRO A 59 6.83 -6.78 6.60
C PRO A 59 8.26 -7.10 7.04
N ASP A 60 8.46 -8.17 7.83
CA ASP A 60 9.78 -8.60 8.33
C ASP A 60 10.55 -7.46 9.04
N GLY A 61 9.81 -6.64 9.79
CA GLY A 61 10.34 -5.47 10.49
C GLY A 61 10.56 -4.22 9.61
N TRP A 62 11.32 -3.26 10.14
CA TRP A 62 11.45 -1.92 9.55
C TRP A 62 12.01 -1.90 8.12
N PRO A 63 13.08 -2.67 7.77
CA PRO A 63 13.64 -2.61 6.42
C PRO A 63 12.67 -3.13 5.34
N GLY A 64 11.91 -4.19 5.64
CA GLY A 64 10.94 -4.72 4.70
C GLY A 64 9.71 -3.80 4.59
N ALA A 65 9.30 -3.14 5.68
CA ALA A 65 8.27 -2.10 5.62
C ALA A 65 8.68 -0.96 4.69
N ALA A 66 9.88 -0.41 4.89
CA ALA A 66 10.41 0.66 4.04
C ALA A 66 10.53 0.22 2.57
N SER A 67 11.02 -0.99 2.31
CA SER A 67 11.12 -1.50 0.94
C SER A 67 9.76 -1.62 0.27
N ARG A 68 8.73 -2.09 0.99
CA ARG A 68 7.36 -2.22 0.45
C ARG A 68 6.74 -0.85 0.18
N VAL A 69 6.91 0.11 1.08
CA VAL A 69 6.45 1.49 0.90
C VAL A 69 7.13 2.13 -0.32
N CYS A 70 8.44 2.01 -0.47
CA CYS A 70 9.17 2.50 -1.65
C CYS A 70 8.62 1.92 -2.96
N THR A 71 8.32 0.62 -2.99
CA THR A 71 7.72 -0.03 -4.16
C THR A 71 6.37 0.58 -4.50
N HIS A 72 5.51 0.81 -3.51
CA HIS A 72 4.21 1.44 -3.71
C HIS A 72 4.33 2.88 -4.21
N CYS A 73 5.20 3.68 -3.61
CA CYS A 73 5.55 5.02 -4.11
C CYS A 73 5.95 4.98 -5.59
N GLY A 74 6.78 4.00 -5.98
CA GLY A 74 7.17 3.79 -7.37
C GLY A 74 6.00 3.52 -8.31
N HIS A 75 4.98 2.77 -7.87
CA HIS A 75 3.76 2.53 -8.65
C HIS A 75 2.89 3.79 -8.78
N LEU A 76 2.85 4.63 -7.74
CA LEU A 76 2.16 5.92 -7.74
C LEU A 76 2.91 7.02 -8.51
N GLY A 77 4.17 6.79 -8.86
CA GLY A 77 5.03 7.80 -9.50
C GLY A 77 5.47 8.90 -8.55
N ILE A 78 5.57 8.61 -7.26
CA ILE A 78 6.04 9.53 -6.21
C ILE A 78 7.25 8.94 -5.47
N ASP A 79 7.91 9.75 -4.64
CA ASP A 79 8.92 9.30 -3.69
C ASP A 79 8.37 9.20 -2.25
N LEU A 80 9.24 8.81 -1.31
CA LEU A 80 8.88 8.68 0.12
C LEU A 80 8.55 10.03 0.77
N ASP A 81 9.23 11.10 0.38
CA ASP A 81 9.03 12.42 0.98
C ASP A 81 7.64 12.96 0.59
N GLN A 82 7.25 12.77 -0.67
CA GLN A 82 5.91 13.10 -1.16
C GLN A 82 4.80 12.30 -0.47
N MET A 83 5.04 11.01 -0.16
CA MET A 83 4.09 10.22 0.63
C MET A 83 3.99 10.75 2.06
N ALA A 84 5.12 11.10 2.69
CA ALA A 84 5.13 11.66 4.03
C ALA A 84 4.38 13.00 4.11
N ASP A 85 4.56 13.87 3.12
CA ASP A 85 3.84 15.15 3.00
C ASP A 85 2.32 14.94 2.85
N ALA A 86 1.91 13.95 2.05
CA ALA A 86 0.50 13.61 1.88
C ALA A 86 -0.12 13.08 3.19
N LEU A 87 0.57 12.17 3.88
CA LEU A 87 0.12 11.66 5.19
C LEU A 87 0.02 12.76 6.26
N ASP A 88 0.95 13.71 6.26
CA ASP A 88 0.88 14.85 7.19
C ASP A 88 -0.29 15.79 6.88
N ALA A 89 -0.61 15.97 5.60
CA ALA A 89 -1.77 16.76 5.17
C ALA A 89 -3.13 16.16 5.59
N GLU A 90 -3.21 14.83 5.72
CA GLU A 90 -4.41 14.11 6.15
C GLU A 90 -4.57 14.01 7.67
N ARG A 91 -3.49 14.27 8.44
CA ARG A 91 -3.53 14.20 9.91
C ARG A 91 -4.26 15.41 10.48
N PRO A 92 -5.33 15.20 11.29
CA PRO A 92 -5.98 16.30 12.00
C PRO A 92 -4.99 16.91 13.00
N ARG A 93 -4.86 18.25 12.96
CA ARG A 93 -4.07 19.02 13.93
C ARG A 93 -4.72 19.10 15.30
#